data_AF-A0A4Q6XCD1-F1
#
_entry.id   AF-A0A4Q6XCD1-F1
#
_cell.length_a   1.000
_cell.length_b   1.000
_cell.length_c   1.000
_cell.angle_alpha   90.00
_cell.angle_beta   90.00
_cell.angle_gamma   90.00
#
_symmetry.space_group_name_H-M   'P 1'
#
loop_
_entity.id
_entity.type
_entity.pdbx_description
1 polymer ?
#
loop_
_entity_poly.entity_id
_entity_poly.type
_entity_poly.pdbx_seq_one_letter_code
_entity_poly.pdbx_strand_id
1 'polypeptide(L)'
;MVYFPIEPFRDLKDVKDDEFWTVRNCFAHMIYENNIDIDLFKKFIIRGGVAGDVDWGVEKWNIYSEEDHGIEAYYDGYLFFLGEEELGRDRGVGESQVILSKDEIKPYIHHIVDWYKKRIDSNVEELIKLAKENGFY
;
A
#
# COMPACT_ATOMS: atom_id res chain seq x y z
N MET A 1 -1.69 17.25 3.76
CA MET A 1 -2.24 17.12 5.14
C MET A 1 -1.39 16.05 5.80
N VAL A 2 -0.63 16.34 6.86
CA VAL A 2 0.34 15.37 7.42
C VAL A 2 -0.44 14.26 8.15
N TYR A 3 -0.52 13.07 7.55
CA TYR A 3 -1.12 11.91 8.20
C TYR A 3 -0.25 11.52 9.41
N PHE A 4 -0.87 11.52 10.61
CA PHE A 4 -0.30 11.01 11.85
C PHE A 4 0.20 9.57 11.65
N PRO A 5 1.18 9.09 12.45
CA PRO A 5 1.66 7.71 12.32
C PRO A 5 0.49 6.74 12.46
N ILE A 6 0.26 5.98 11.41
CA ILE A 6 -0.81 5.00 11.37
C ILE A 6 -0.32 3.81 12.17
N GLU A 7 -0.85 3.72 13.38
CA GLU A 7 -0.48 2.79 14.44
C GLU A 7 -0.17 1.34 14.00
N PRO A 8 -0.81 0.69 12.99
CA PRO A 8 -0.42 -0.65 12.55
C PRO A 8 1.01 -0.77 11.99
N PHE A 9 1.64 0.33 11.58
CA PHE A 9 2.98 0.33 11.00
C PHE A 9 4.05 0.94 11.92
N ARG A 10 3.68 1.31 13.15
CA ARG A 10 4.58 1.96 14.11
C ARG A 10 5.79 1.10 14.50
N ASP A 11 5.60 -0.22 14.52
CA ASP A 11 6.61 -1.19 14.96
C ASP A 11 7.37 -1.84 13.79
N LEU A 12 6.94 -1.60 12.55
CA LEU A 12 7.70 -2.01 11.36
C LEU A 12 8.90 -1.06 11.22
N LYS A 13 10.09 -1.56 11.55
CA LYS A 13 11.36 -0.88 11.31
C LYS A 13 12.16 -1.67 10.28
N ASP A 14 12.16 -1.24 9.03
CA ASP A 14 13.18 -1.68 8.06
C ASP A 14 13.83 -0.50 7.30
N VAL A 15 15.07 -0.24 7.72
CA VAL A 15 16.35 0.22 7.12
C VAL A 15 16.42 1.12 5.85
N LYS A 16 15.31 1.51 5.20
CA LYS A 16 15.32 2.62 4.23
C LYS A 16 14.09 3.51 4.44
N ASP A 17 14.32 4.65 5.08
CA ASP A 17 13.26 5.54 5.57
C ASP A 17 12.27 5.99 4.46
N ASP A 18 12.74 6.17 3.21
CA ASP A 18 11.88 6.65 2.11
C ASP A 18 11.03 5.54 1.46
N GLU A 19 11.59 4.34 1.24
CA GLU A 19 10.87 3.23 0.61
C GLU A 19 9.75 2.72 1.54
N PHE A 20 10.09 2.57 2.83
CA PHE A 20 9.12 2.20 3.86
C PHE A 20 8.00 3.25 3.98
N TRP A 21 8.34 4.54 3.83
CA TRP A 21 7.35 5.61 3.88
C TRP A 21 6.33 5.50 2.75
N THR A 22 6.75 5.30 1.49
CA THR A 22 5.83 5.15 0.35
C THR A 22 4.85 4.01 0.56
N VAL A 23 5.36 2.81 0.86
CA VAL A 23 4.55 1.60 0.99
C VAL A 23 3.56 1.74 2.15
N ARG A 24 4.03 2.27 3.29
CA ARG A 24 3.19 2.50 4.47
C ARG A 24 2.04 3.46 4.19
N ASN A 25 2.31 4.58 3.52
CA ASN A 25 1.28 5.56 3.21
C ASN A 25 0.32 5.04 2.12
N CYS A 26 0.74 4.19 1.20
CA CYS A 26 -0.23 3.55 0.31
C CYS A 26 -1.22 2.66 1.10
N PHE A 27 -0.71 1.86 2.06
CA PHE A 27 -1.60 1.06 2.91
C PHE A 27 -2.45 1.91 3.86
N ALA A 28 -1.97 3.07 4.28
CA ALA A 28 -2.71 4.05 5.09
C ALA A 28 -4.10 4.35 4.54
N HIS A 29 -4.18 4.57 3.22
CA HIS A 29 -5.42 4.98 2.58
C HIS A 29 -6.45 3.86 2.52
N MET A 30 -6.06 2.61 2.83
CA MET A 30 -6.93 1.44 2.82
C MET A 30 -7.40 1.02 4.22
N ILE A 31 -6.98 1.73 5.27
CA ILE A 31 -7.25 1.36 6.65
C ILE A 31 -7.66 2.55 7.51
N TYR A 32 -8.54 2.32 8.48
CA TYR A 32 -9.08 3.32 9.41
C TYR A 32 -8.96 2.83 10.85
N GLU A 33 -8.96 3.73 11.84
CA GLU A 33 -8.71 3.38 13.24
C GLU A 33 -9.39 2.07 13.69
N ASN A 34 -10.69 1.89 13.43
CA ASN A 34 -11.44 0.70 13.86
C ASN A 34 -11.88 -0.22 12.72
N ASN A 35 -11.54 0.07 11.46
CA ASN A 35 -12.08 -0.65 10.32
C ASN A 35 -11.07 -0.77 9.17
N ILE A 36 -11.15 -1.84 8.40
CA ILE A 36 -10.37 -2.02 7.17
C ILE A 36 -11.29 -1.76 5.98
N ASP A 37 -10.80 -1.01 4.97
CA ASP A 37 -11.51 -0.86 3.70
C ASP A 37 -11.29 -2.10 2.82
N ILE A 38 -12.13 -3.09 3.04
CA ILE A 38 -12.04 -4.37 2.33
C ILE A 38 -12.21 -4.20 0.81
N ASP A 39 -12.96 -3.20 0.34
CA ASP A 39 -13.18 -3.01 -1.09
C ASP A 39 -11.94 -2.43 -1.78
N LEU A 40 -11.19 -1.54 -1.11
CA LEU A 40 -9.87 -1.12 -1.59
C LEU A 40 -8.88 -2.29 -1.60
N PHE A 41 -8.87 -3.12 -0.55
CA PHE A 41 -8.03 -4.32 -0.55
C PHE A 41 -8.42 -5.32 -1.64
N LYS A 42 -9.71 -5.48 -1.98
CA LYS A 42 -10.14 -6.32 -3.12
C LYS A 42 -9.62 -5.76 -4.43
N LYS A 43 -9.70 -4.45 -4.65
CA LYS A 43 -9.14 -3.81 -5.86
C LYS A 43 -7.64 -4.11 -5.98
N PHE A 44 -6.90 -3.88 -4.90
CA PHE A 44 -5.47 -4.19 -4.83
C PHE A 44 -5.16 -5.68 -5.08
N ILE A 45 -5.69 -6.58 -4.25
CA ILE A 45 -5.30 -8.00 -4.21
C ILE A 45 -5.82 -8.76 -5.44
N ILE A 46 -7.08 -8.53 -5.83
CA ILE A 46 -7.73 -9.30 -6.91
C ILE A 46 -7.47 -8.65 -8.27
N ARG A 47 -7.66 -7.34 -8.37
CA ARG A 47 -7.57 -6.62 -9.66
C ARG A 47 -6.14 -6.18 -9.97
N GLY A 48 -5.24 -6.25 -8.99
CA GLY A 48 -3.86 -5.87 -9.16
C GLY A 48 -3.64 -4.36 -9.10
N GLY A 49 -4.63 -3.56 -8.68
CA GLY A 49 -4.45 -2.12 -8.61
C GLY A 49 -5.48 -1.38 -7.78
N VAL A 50 -5.06 -0.32 -7.09
CA VAL A 50 -5.89 0.62 -6.33
C VAL A 50 -5.20 1.98 -6.28
N ALA A 51 -5.96 3.06 -6.45
CA ALA A 51 -5.48 4.42 -6.33
C ALA A 51 -6.62 5.31 -5.83
N GLY A 52 -6.28 6.48 -5.29
CA GLY A 52 -7.25 7.48 -4.82
C GLY A 52 -7.34 8.70 -5.71
N ASP A 53 -8.19 9.65 -5.29
CA ASP A 53 -8.33 10.97 -5.94
C ASP A 53 -7.11 11.88 -5.68
N VAL A 54 -6.38 11.60 -4.59
CA VAL A 54 -5.06 12.19 -4.33
C VAL A 54 -4.01 11.23 -4.86
N ASP A 55 -2.89 11.78 -5.31
CA ASP A 55 -1.84 11.10 -6.03
C ASP A 55 -1.13 10.04 -5.17
N TRP A 56 -1.73 8.86 -5.07
CA TRP A 56 -1.19 7.66 -4.44
C TRP A 56 -1.79 6.42 -5.11
N GLY A 57 -1.03 5.33 -5.10
CA GLY A 57 -1.57 4.07 -5.57
C GLY A 57 -0.66 2.87 -5.40
N VAL A 58 -1.26 1.72 -5.68
CA VAL A 58 -0.58 0.44 -5.81
C VAL A 58 -1.04 -0.17 -7.12
N GLU A 59 -0.13 -0.59 -7.99
CA GLU A 59 -0.48 -1.22 -9.25
C GLU A 59 0.51 -2.30 -9.68
N LYS A 60 -0.01 -3.37 -10.29
CA LYS A 60 0.82 -4.31 -11.04
C LYS A 60 1.30 -3.66 -12.32
N TRP A 61 2.49 -4.07 -12.75
CA TRP A 61 3.00 -3.67 -14.05
C TRP A 61 1.96 -3.93 -15.14
N ASN A 62 1.73 -2.89 -15.93
CA ASN A 62 0.96 -2.96 -17.15
C ASN A 62 1.56 -2.00 -18.19
N ILE A 63 0.99 -1.96 -19.39
CA ILE A 63 1.51 -1.15 -20.49
C ILE A 63 1.45 0.37 -20.24
N TYR A 64 0.63 0.83 -19.30
CA TYR A 64 0.49 2.24 -18.91
C TYR A 64 1.48 2.66 -17.83
N SER A 65 2.15 1.71 -17.15
CA SER A 65 3.15 2.04 -16.12
C SER A 65 4.34 2.83 -16.68
N GLU A 66 4.64 2.73 -17.98
CA GLU A 66 5.60 3.62 -18.65
C GLU A 66 5.03 5.03 -18.84
N GLU A 67 3.80 5.12 -19.35
CA GLU A 67 3.14 6.39 -19.66
C GLU A 67 2.90 7.24 -18.40
N ASP A 68 2.49 6.59 -17.32
CA ASP A 68 2.09 7.25 -16.07
C ASP A 68 3.27 7.46 -15.12
N HIS A 69 4.22 6.52 -15.07
CA HIS A 69 5.26 6.50 -14.02
C HIS A 69 6.70 6.49 -14.55
N GLY A 70 6.92 6.43 -15.87
CA GLY A 70 8.25 6.41 -16.50
C GLY A 70 9.01 5.08 -16.32
N ILE A 71 8.29 3.97 -16.07
CA ILE A 71 8.90 2.65 -15.87
C ILE A 71 8.85 1.83 -17.16
N GLU A 72 9.89 1.96 -17.98
CA GLU A 72 9.99 1.31 -19.30
C GLU A 72 10.15 -0.23 -19.20
N ALA A 73 10.72 -0.73 -18.10
CA ALA A 73 11.02 -2.15 -17.94
C ALA A 73 9.88 -2.91 -17.24
N TYR A 74 9.53 -4.09 -17.77
CA TYR A 74 8.67 -5.05 -17.08
C TYR A 74 9.22 -5.39 -15.70
N TYR A 75 8.34 -5.38 -14.69
CA TYR A 75 8.63 -5.92 -13.36
C TYR A 75 7.55 -6.92 -12.93
N ASP A 76 7.98 -7.98 -12.23
CA ASP A 76 7.08 -8.96 -11.61
C ASP A 76 6.80 -8.58 -10.16
N GLY A 77 5.75 -7.79 -9.95
CA GLY A 77 5.41 -7.24 -8.64
C GLY A 77 4.36 -6.14 -8.70
N TYR A 78 4.42 -5.27 -7.71
CA TYR A 78 3.53 -4.13 -7.55
C TYR A 78 4.36 -2.87 -7.34
N LEU A 79 4.07 -1.83 -8.12
CA LEU A 79 4.52 -0.47 -7.88
C LEU A 79 3.63 0.15 -6.81
N PHE A 80 4.26 0.72 -5.80
CA PHE A 80 3.67 1.62 -4.82
C PHE A 80 4.19 3.02 -5.13
N PHE A 81 3.30 4.00 -5.22
CA PHE A 81 3.68 5.37 -5.53
C PHE A 81 2.93 6.39 -4.69
N LEU A 82 3.62 7.50 -4.40
CA LEU A 82 3.05 8.72 -3.83
C LEU A 82 3.49 9.90 -4.69
N GLY A 83 2.53 10.68 -5.15
CA GLY A 83 2.78 11.96 -5.80
C GLY A 83 3.17 13.06 -4.83
N GLU A 84 3.53 14.19 -5.41
CA GLU A 84 4.13 15.32 -4.72
C GLU A 84 3.21 15.93 -3.66
N GLU A 85 1.90 15.96 -3.95
CA GLU A 85 0.89 16.52 -3.05
C GLU A 85 0.74 15.68 -1.77
N GLU A 86 0.83 14.35 -1.86
CA GLU A 86 0.83 13.46 -0.69
C GLU A 86 2.13 13.57 0.11
N LEU A 87 3.26 13.74 -0.59
CA LEU A 87 4.56 13.94 0.05
C LEU A 87 4.70 15.33 0.70
N GLY A 88 3.79 16.27 0.40
CA GLY A 88 3.91 17.67 0.82
C GLY A 88 5.14 18.36 0.23
N ARG A 89 5.58 17.93 -0.95
CA ARG A 89 6.75 18.45 -1.67
C ARG A 89 6.35 19.55 -2.66
N ASP A 90 7.33 20.33 -3.09
CA ASP A 90 7.15 21.30 -4.17
C ASP A 90 6.82 20.60 -5.49
N ARG A 91 6.10 21.30 -6.36
CA ARG A 91 5.73 20.78 -7.68
C ARG A 91 6.96 20.58 -8.57
N GLY A 92 7.06 19.43 -9.24
CA GLY A 92 8.13 19.07 -10.19
C GLY A 92 9.32 18.30 -9.60
N VAL A 93 9.20 17.75 -8.38
CA VAL A 93 10.18 16.87 -7.72
C VAL A 93 10.00 15.39 -8.12
N GLY A 94 8.84 15.03 -8.67
CA GLY A 94 8.46 13.67 -9.05
C GLY A 94 7.85 12.87 -7.91
N GLU A 95 7.31 11.71 -8.28
CA GLU A 95 6.70 10.75 -7.36
C GLU A 95 7.77 9.97 -6.55
N SER A 96 7.38 9.51 -5.37
CA SER A 96 8.14 8.51 -4.63
C SER A 96 7.62 7.12 -4.98
N GLN A 97 8.42 6.34 -5.70
CA GLN A 97 8.05 5.04 -6.26
C GLN A 97 8.84 3.89 -5.62
N VAL A 98 8.18 2.78 -5.31
CA VAL A 98 8.78 1.56 -4.76
C VAL A 98 8.15 0.35 -5.42
N ILE A 99 8.95 -0.57 -5.96
CA ILE A 99 8.46 -1.81 -6.54
C ILE A 99 8.71 -2.94 -5.53
N LEU A 100 7.65 -3.68 -5.18
CA LEU A 100 7.73 -4.84 -4.30
C LEU A 100 7.18 -6.08 -4.99
N SER A 101 7.86 -7.21 -4.83
CA SER A 101 7.31 -8.52 -5.12
C SER A 101 6.15 -8.85 -4.17
N LYS A 102 5.33 -9.84 -4.52
CA LYS A 102 4.27 -10.33 -3.62
C LYS A 102 4.83 -10.78 -2.27
N ASP A 103 5.98 -11.44 -2.25
CA ASP A 103 6.58 -11.95 -1.02
C ASP A 103 7.06 -10.83 -0.10
N GLU A 104 7.57 -9.72 -0.65
CA GLU A 104 7.95 -8.53 0.10
C GLU A 104 6.73 -7.76 0.65
N ILE A 105 5.56 -7.92 0.05
CA ILE A 105 4.32 -7.30 0.52
C ILE A 105 3.72 -8.06 1.72
N LYS A 106 3.88 -9.39 1.78
CA LYS A 106 3.27 -10.23 2.84
C LYS A 106 3.53 -9.69 4.24
N PRO A 107 4.76 -9.33 4.66
CA PRO A 107 5.01 -8.77 5.98
C PRO A 107 4.08 -7.60 6.35
N TYR A 108 3.81 -6.67 5.42
CA TYR A 108 2.90 -5.55 5.65
C TYR A 108 1.47 -6.02 5.92
N ILE A 109 0.95 -6.96 5.12
CA ILE A 109 -0.38 -7.53 5.32
C ILE A 109 -0.46 -8.26 6.67
N HIS A 110 0.57 -9.04 7.04
CA HIS A 110 0.64 -9.70 8.33
C HIS A 110 0.60 -8.70 9.49
N HIS A 111 1.36 -7.60 9.40
CA HIS A 111 1.36 -6.56 10.41
C HIS A 111 0.00 -5.86 10.56
N ILE A 112 -0.67 -5.53 9.45
CA ILE A 112 -2.02 -4.97 9.46
C ILE A 112 -2.97 -5.95 10.18
N VAL A 113 -2.96 -7.22 9.77
CA VAL A 113 -3.79 -8.26 10.38
C VAL A 113 -3.54 -8.40 11.88
N ASP A 114 -2.28 -8.50 12.31
CA ASP A 114 -1.93 -8.68 13.72
C ASP A 114 -2.29 -7.48 14.59
N TRP A 115 -2.30 -6.28 14.00
CA TRP A 115 -2.76 -5.09 14.68
C TRP A 115 -4.29 -5.07 14.84
N TYR A 116 -5.06 -5.33 13.77
CA TYR A 116 -6.53 -5.31 13.83
C TYR A 116 -7.13 -6.47 14.63
N LYS A 117 -6.45 -7.62 14.73
CA LYS A 117 -6.86 -8.73 15.61
C LYS A 117 -6.97 -8.35 17.09
N LYS A 118 -6.26 -7.30 17.52
CA LYS A 118 -6.27 -6.82 18.91
C LYS A 118 -7.46 -5.89 19.21
N ARG A 119 -8.25 -5.51 18.19
CA ARG A 119 -9.38 -4.59 18.33
C ARG A 119 -10.70 -5.36 18.44
N ILE A 120 -11.51 -4.95 19.41
CA ILE A 120 -12.90 -5.40 19.59
C ILE A 120 -13.67 -4.76 18.43
N ASP A 121 -14.28 -5.57 17.55
CA ASP A 121 -15.10 -5.15 16.39
C ASP A 121 -14.37 -4.81 15.07
N SER A 122 -13.14 -5.29 14.84
CA SER A 122 -12.53 -5.18 13.52
C SER A 122 -13.07 -6.21 12.52
N ASN A 123 -13.14 -5.85 11.24
CA ASN A 123 -13.48 -6.75 10.13
C ASN A 123 -12.26 -7.51 9.57
N VAL A 124 -11.24 -7.75 10.40
CA VAL A 124 -9.94 -8.32 9.98
C VAL A 124 -10.04 -9.71 9.38
N GLU A 125 -11.02 -10.52 9.79
CA GLU A 125 -11.23 -11.87 9.25
C GLU A 125 -11.54 -11.85 7.74
N GLU A 126 -12.19 -10.79 7.25
CA GLU A 126 -12.43 -10.61 5.81
C GLU A 126 -11.12 -10.38 5.05
N LEU A 127 -10.21 -9.56 5.60
CA LEU A 127 -8.88 -9.34 5.02
C LEU A 127 -8.04 -10.61 5.06
N ILE A 128 -8.06 -11.36 6.16
CA ILE A 128 -7.33 -12.63 6.29
C ILE A 128 -7.78 -13.62 5.23
N LYS A 129 -9.10 -13.76 5.05
CA LYS A 129 -9.66 -14.65 4.02
C LYS A 129 -9.21 -14.22 2.62
N LEU A 130 -9.40 -12.94 2.29
CA LEU A 130 -9.01 -12.37 1.00
C LEU A 130 -7.51 -12.57 0.72
N ALA A 131 -6.66 -12.30 1.71
CA ALA A 131 -5.21 -12.43 1.57
C ALA A 131 -4.77 -13.88 1.37
N LYS A 132 -5.33 -14.84 2.14
CA LYS A 132 -5.03 -16.26 1.98
C LYS A 132 -5.41 -16.81 0.61
N GLU A 133 -6.62 -16.48 0.14
CA GLU A 133 -7.14 -16.94 -1.17
C GLU A 133 -6.27 -16.46 -2.34
N ASN A 134 -5.49 -15.39 -2.16
CA ASN A 134 -4.67 -14.77 -3.21
C ASN A 134 -3.16 -14.83 -2.94
N GLY A 135 -2.75 -15.55 -1.90
CA GLY A 135 -1.34 -15.81 -1.56
C GLY A 135 -0.60 -14.63 -0.93
N PHE A 136 -1.30 -13.74 -0.23
CA PHE A 136 -0.75 -12.60 0.53
C PHE A 136 -0.66 -12.85 2.05
N TYR A 137 -1.15 -14.01 2.53
CA TYR A 137 -1.14 -14.46 3.93
C TYR A 137 -1.17 -15.99 3.98
#